data_AF-A0AA39KBP1-F1
#
_entry.id   AF-A0AA39KBP1-F1
#
_cell.length_a   1.000
_cell.length_b   1.000
_cell.length_c   1.000
_cell.angle_alpha   90.00
_cell.angle_beta   90.00
_cell.angle_gamma   90.00
#
_symmetry.space_group_name_H-M   'P 1'
#
loop_
_entity.id
_entity.type
_entity.pdbx_description
1 polymer ?
#
loop_
_entity_poly.entity_id
_entity_poly.type
_entity_poly.pdbx_seq_one_letter_code
_entity_poly.pdbx_strand_id
1 'polypeptide(L)'
;MLLHASSVFSRSSTAILNHISQLAGQYSRHHLLFSLSPNVDASELSQLVQNLTTFSSNTVGCLSAPVSMDMISCSLAIFDGNCIPFRSTIPGVPSPQVGRWHSFRKKDKDAPFFEGEYREGVDWEDVWSKRTATLELPDSLQDLQRDSVDALIYFSDAAPEGLRSSFHTNFPTSSKLGFIPTSTPFITGRPVTLFQNQRIWDSGAVGVALTHAKDVRSMLNYHGLVPLSSAMTVSESEGNLVNTLDRRNPTQLLLSAIRAHNLSATSLKTEEEFYLMTEDTQVAYTITAGDPSRGTISLNTDQGPGVGSRVRFYHRPKSSSGRTLTFEKPRTTVFKFMVADDGVSVQSDAVLEGLFFSASENGFLYQQHAACTIPGATATLEIEQ
;
A
#
# COMPACT_ATOMS: atom_id res chain seq x y z
N MET A 1 -5.44 -19.51 10.96
CA MET A 1 -5.34 -18.79 12.23
C MET A 1 -3.92 -18.29 12.39
N LEU A 2 -3.81 -17.06 12.83
CA LEU A 2 -2.56 -16.40 13.14
C LEU A 2 -2.07 -16.86 14.52
N LEU A 3 -0.88 -17.47 14.57
CA LEU A 3 -0.30 -18.04 15.78
C LEU A 3 0.63 -17.05 16.48
N HIS A 4 1.33 -16.23 15.70
CA HIS A 4 2.33 -15.29 16.20
C HIS A 4 2.48 -14.12 15.23
N ALA A 5 2.69 -12.92 15.76
CA ALA A 5 3.19 -11.80 14.98
C ALA A 5 4.16 -10.98 15.84
N SER A 6 5.28 -10.59 15.26
CA SER A 6 6.25 -9.74 15.97
C SER A 6 7.03 -8.87 15.00
N SER A 7 7.38 -7.66 15.43
CA SER A 7 8.28 -6.75 14.73
C SER A 7 9.52 -6.51 15.57
N VAL A 8 10.69 -6.80 15.00
CA VAL A 8 11.99 -6.58 15.63
C VAL A 8 12.62 -5.34 15.03
N PHE A 9 12.99 -4.38 15.87
CA PHE A 9 13.81 -3.23 15.54
C PHE A 9 15.14 -3.39 16.26
N SER A 10 16.23 -3.39 15.51
CA SER A 10 17.57 -3.63 16.08
C SER A 10 18.65 -2.98 15.25
N ARG A 11 19.68 -2.45 15.90
CA ARG A 11 20.92 -2.01 15.22
C ARG A 11 21.85 -3.18 14.87
N SER A 12 21.57 -4.37 15.40
CA SER A 12 22.35 -5.59 15.20
C SER A 12 21.55 -6.66 14.46
N SER A 13 22.08 -7.13 13.34
CA SER A 13 21.54 -8.28 12.59
C SER A 13 21.54 -9.56 13.43
N THR A 14 22.50 -9.71 14.35
CA THR A 14 22.57 -10.86 15.29
C THR A 14 21.33 -10.96 16.17
N ALA A 15 20.81 -9.85 16.68
CA ALA A 15 19.60 -9.88 17.50
C ALA A 15 18.37 -10.36 16.70
N ILE A 16 18.28 -9.95 15.42
CA ILE A 16 17.21 -10.41 14.52
C ILE A 16 17.38 -11.89 14.20
N LEU A 17 18.60 -12.34 13.90
CA LEU A 17 18.89 -13.76 13.64
C LEU A 17 18.55 -14.66 14.84
N ASN A 18 18.84 -14.20 16.07
CA ASN A 18 18.49 -14.91 17.28
C ASN A 18 16.97 -15.05 17.42
N HIS A 19 16.22 -13.98 17.15
CA HIS A 19 14.75 -14.00 17.18
C HIS A 19 14.16 -14.94 16.12
N ILE A 20 14.67 -14.87 14.88
CA ILE A 20 14.28 -15.78 13.79
C ILE A 20 14.55 -17.23 14.19
N SER A 21 15.73 -17.53 14.73
CA SER A 21 16.12 -18.89 15.12
C SER A 21 15.24 -19.45 16.24
N GLN A 22 14.90 -18.62 17.23
CA GLN A 22 13.98 -19.00 18.30
C GLN A 22 12.60 -19.37 17.75
N LEU A 23 12.04 -18.54 16.87
CA LEU A 23 10.74 -18.80 16.26
C LEU A 23 10.79 -20.02 15.31
N ALA A 24 11.88 -20.22 14.57
CA ALA A 24 12.03 -21.36 13.67
C ALA A 24 12.02 -22.69 14.42
N GLY A 25 12.65 -22.73 15.60
CA GLY A 25 12.64 -23.90 16.49
C GLY A 25 11.23 -24.31 16.93
N GLN A 26 10.32 -23.34 17.08
CA GLN A 26 8.95 -23.58 17.51
C GLN A 26 7.97 -23.78 16.35
N TYR A 27 8.20 -23.10 15.22
CA TYR A 27 7.19 -22.94 14.16
C TYR A 27 7.62 -23.40 12.76
N SER A 28 8.71 -24.16 12.61
CA SER A 28 9.24 -24.64 11.30
C SER A 28 8.23 -25.30 10.33
N ARG A 29 7.08 -25.79 10.82
CA ARG A 29 6.02 -26.42 10.00
C ARG A 29 4.89 -25.46 9.57
N HIS A 30 4.99 -24.19 9.94
CA HIS A 30 3.93 -23.19 9.74
C HIS A 30 4.24 -22.27 8.56
N HIS A 31 3.21 -21.55 8.08
CA HIS A 31 3.39 -20.55 7.04
C HIS A 31 4.01 -19.29 7.65
N LEU A 32 5.05 -18.76 7.02
CA LEU A 32 5.69 -17.51 7.43
C LEU A 32 5.36 -16.40 6.42
N LEU A 33 4.86 -15.28 6.91
CA LEU A 33 4.87 -14.00 6.22
C LEU A 33 5.95 -13.11 6.86
N PHE A 34 6.81 -12.47 6.07
CA PHE A 34 7.83 -11.56 6.61
C PHE A 34 8.02 -10.28 5.78
N SER A 35 8.54 -9.24 6.44
CA SER A 35 9.16 -8.10 5.77
C SER A 35 10.51 -7.79 6.42
N LEU A 36 11.47 -7.33 5.63
CA LEU A 36 12.83 -7.04 6.08
C LEU A 36 13.35 -5.76 5.45
N SER A 37 13.84 -4.83 6.26
CA SER A 37 14.57 -3.67 5.73
C SER A 37 16.00 -4.04 5.36
N PRO A 38 16.50 -3.60 4.19
CA PRO A 38 17.81 -3.99 3.68
C PRO A 38 18.93 -3.03 4.09
N ASN A 39 18.77 -2.26 5.18
CA ASN A 39 19.75 -1.27 5.63
C ASN A 39 20.90 -1.90 6.45
N VAL A 40 21.52 -2.92 5.86
CA VAL A 40 22.71 -3.63 6.36
C VAL A 40 23.66 -3.95 5.20
N ASP A 41 24.87 -4.37 5.53
CA ASP A 41 25.82 -4.86 4.53
C ASP A 41 25.30 -6.12 3.81
N ALA A 42 25.72 -6.30 2.56
CA ALA A 42 25.21 -7.36 1.69
C ALA A 42 25.40 -8.78 2.27
N SER A 43 26.48 -9.04 3.01
CA SER A 43 26.71 -10.33 3.67
C SER A 43 25.70 -10.59 4.78
N GLU A 44 25.38 -9.57 5.59
CA GLU A 44 24.39 -9.68 6.67
C GLU A 44 22.98 -9.82 6.11
N LEU A 45 22.65 -9.05 5.05
CA LEU A 45 21.38 -9.15 4.36
C LEU A 45 21.16 -10.57 3.81
N SER A 46 22.20 -11.13 3.17
CA SER A 46 22.15 -12.50 2.64
C SER A 46 21.87 -13.53 3.74
N GLN A 47 22.53 -13.41 4.91
CA GLN A 47 22.29 -14.30 6.05
C GLN A 47 20.87 -14.19 6.60
N LEU A 48 20.35 -12.96 6.76
CA LEU A 48 18.99 -12.71 7.21
C LEU A 48 17.96 -13.31 6.25
N VAL A 49 18.10 -13.02 4.95
CA VAL A 49 17.22 -13.55 3.89
C VAL A 49 17.29 -15.07 3.85
N GLN A 50 18.46 -15.67 3.97
CA GLN A 50 18.61 -17.12 4.00
C GLN A 50 17.80 -17.72 5.16
N ASN A 51 17.97 -17.21 6.39
CA ASN A 51 17.25 -17.72 7.56
C ASN A 51 15.72 -17.56 7.45
N LEU A 52 15.25 -16.43 6.91
CA LEU A 52 13.82 -16.18 6.68
C LEU A 52 13.25 -17.10 5.60
N THR A 53 13.96 -17.29 4.49
CA THR A 53 13.45 -18.09 3.36
C THR A 53 13.55 -19.60 3.61
N THR A 54 14.44 -20.05 4.49
CA THR A 54 14.54 -21.45 4.93
C THR A 54 13.79 -21.73 6.24
N PHE A 55 13.07 -20.75 6.80
CA PHE A 55 12.34 -20.88 8.07
C PHE A 55 11.33 -22.04 8.04
N SER A 56 10.59 -22.17 6.94
CA SER A 56 9.64 -23.25 6.68
C SER A 56 9.55 -23.53 5.18
N SER A 57 8.75 -24.54 4.80
CA SER A 57 8.48 -24.85 3.39
C SER A 57 7.59 -23.81 2.71
N ASN A 58 6.84 -23.02 3.49
CA ASN A 58 5.89 -22.04 3.00
C ASN A 58 6.21 -20.65 3.55
N THR A 59 7.01 -19.91 2.79
CA THR A 59 7.47 -18.58 3.17
C THR A 59 7.01 -17.57 2.12
N VAL A 60 6.50 -16.43 2.57
CA VAL A 60 6.11 -15.29 1.75
C VAL A 60 6.75 -14.06 2.34
N GLY A 61 7.34 -13.20 1.52
CA GLY A 61 7.97 -12.00 2.07
C GLY A 61 8.28 -10.92 1.05
N CYS A 62 8.78 -9.79 1.55
CA CYS A 62 9.34 -8.73 0.72
C CYS A 62 10.47 -7.99 1.45
N LEU A 63 11.25 -7.21 0.68
CA LEU A 63 12.08 -6.16 1.25
C LEU A 63 11.25 -4.89 1.46
N SER A 64 11.38 -4.26 2.63
CA SER A 64 10.65 -3.05 3.01
C SER A 64 11.59 -1.87 3.21
N ALA A 65 11.05 -0.65 3.29
CA ALA A 65 11.85 0.51 3.65
C ALA A 65 12.27 0.41 5.12
N PRO A 66 13.47 0.90 5.49
CA PRO A 66 13.84 1.06 6.88
C PRO A 66 12.91 2.08 7.56
N VAL A 67 12.48 1.76 8.77
CA VAL A 67 11.64 2.64 9.59
C VAL A 67 12.48 3.76 10.23
N SER A 68 13.72 3.44 10.59
CA SER A 68 14.75 4.37 11.04
C SER A 68 16.04 4.03 10.30
N MET A 69 16.80 5.03 9.88
CA MET A 69 18.01 4.83 9.06
C MET A 69 19.06 3.95 9.76
N ASP A 70 19.13 4.01 11.09
CA ASP A 70 20.09 3.30 11.92
C ASP A 70 19.61 1.93 12.42
N MET A 71 18.37 1.54 12.13
CA MET A 71 17.79 0.28 12.63
C MET A 71 17.28 -0.61 11.54
N ILE A 72 17.61 -1.88 11.66
CA ILE A 72 17.03 -2.95 10.87
C ILE A 72 15.64 -3.24 11.45
N SER A 73 14.63 -3.23 10.58
CA SER A 73 13.28 -3.66 10.89
C SER A 73 13.02 -5.02 10.24
N CYS A 74 12.60 -6.00 11.04
CA CYS A 74 12.19 -7.31 10.56
C CYS A 74 10.87 -7.70 11.22
N SER A 75 9.83 -7.89 10.40
CA SER A 75 8.51 -8.28 10.88
C SER A 75 8.17 -9.68 10.41
N LEU A 76 7.60 -10.48 11.31
CA LEU A 76 7.24 -11.87 11.08
C LEU A 76 5.80 -12.10 11.51
N ALA A 77 5.03 -12.83 10.72
CA ALA A 77 3.74 -13.38 11.10
C ALA A 77 3.66 -14.85 10.73
N ILE A 78 3.22 -15.68 11.66
CA ILE A 78 3.23 -17.14 11.55
C ILE A 78 1.79 -17.64 11.59
N PHE A 79 1.40 -18.43 10.59
CA PHE A 79 0.05 -18.94 10.44
C PHE A 79 0.01 -20.46 10.47
N ASP A 80 -1.06 -21.00 11.04
CA ASP A 80 -1.42 -22.41 10.87
C ASP A 80 -1.91 -22.72 9.44
N GLY A 81 -2.34 -23.97 9.21
CA GLY A 81 -2.82 -24.43 7.90
C GLY A 81 -4.11 -23.77 7.39
N ASN A 82 -4.78 -22.90 8.15
CA ASN A 82 -5.96 -22.14 7.72
C ASN A 82 -5.57 -20.81 7.05
N CYS A 83 -4.43 -20.81 6.37
CA CYS A 83 -3.85 -19.67 5.67
C CYS A 83 -3.34 -20.19 4.34
N ILE A 84 -3.77 -19.58 3.24
CA ILE A 84 -3.42 -20.03 1.89
C ILE A 84 -2.41 -19.03 1.30
N PRO A 85 -1.11 -19.39 1.24
CA PRO A 85 -0.13 -18.56 0.55
C PRO A 85 -0.40 -18.58 -0.95
N PHE A 86 -0.20 -17.45 -1.61
CA PHE A 86 -0.44 -17.31 -3.04
C PHE A 86 0.62 -16.48 -3.76
N ARG A 87 0.66 -16.63 -5.08
CA ARG A 87 1.43 -15.83 -6.02
C ARG A 87 0.51 -15.39 -7.15
N SER A 88 0.57 -14.11 -7.50
CA SER A 88 -0.23 -13.56 -8.59
C SER A 88 0.64 -12.93 -9.68
N THR A 89 0.48 -13.37 -10.91
CA THR A 89 1.03 -12.72 -12.11
C THR A 89 -0.04 -11.93 -12.87
N ILE A 90 -1.20 -11.69 -12.26
CA ILE A 90 -2.29 -10.93 -12.87
C ILE A 90 -1.78 -9.51 -13.17
N PRO A 91 -1.77 -9.08 -14.44
CA PRO A 91 -1.15 -7.82 -14.83
C PRO A 91 -1.97 -6.62 -14.33
N GLY A 92 -1.27 -5.61 -13.82
CA GLY A 92 -1.86 -4.29 -13.57
C GLY A 92 -1.97 -3.43 -14.82
N VAL A 93 -2.29 -2.16 -14.60
CA VAL A 93 -2.33 -1.17 -15.66
C VAL A 93 -0.90 -0.75 -15.98
N PRO A 94 -0.45 -0.85 -17.24
CA PRO A 94 0.90 -0.41 -17.59
C PRO A 94 1.01 1.11 -17.39
N SER A 95 2.03 1.53 -16.64
CA SER A 95 2.33 2.96 -16.46
C SER A 95 2.49 3.66 -17.82
N PRO A 96 1.83 4.80 -18.07
CA PRO A 96 2.02 5.58 -19.28
C PRO A 96 3.50 6.01 -19.40
N GLN A 97 4.24 5.44 -20.36
CA GLN A 97 5.62 5.83 -20.61
C GLN A 97 5.65 7.12 -21.42
N VAL A 98 5.89 8.24 -20.73
CA VAL A 98 6.15 9.53 -21.36
C VAL A 98 7.65 9.69 -21.62
N GLY A 99 8.07 9.50 -22.87
CA GLY A 99 9.45 9.75 -23.33
C GLY A 99 10.09 8.57 -24.06
N ARG A 100 10.65 8.86 -25.24
CA ARG A 100 11.31 7.94 -26.19
C ARG A 100 10.38 6.88 -26.78
N TRP A 101 9.59 7.31 -27.76
CA TRP A 101 8.84 6.49 -28.75
C TRP A 101 9.67 5.35 -29.42
N HIS A 102 10.99 5.27 -29.18
CA HIS A 102 11.92 4.31 -29.79
C HIS A 102 12.63 3.37 -28.80
N SER A 103 12.20 3.22 -27.54
CA SER A 103 12.72 2.13 -26.69
C SER A 103 12.06 0.80 -27.07
N PHE A 104 12.76 0.06 -27.93
CA PHE A 104 12.53 -1.31 -28.35
C PHE A 104 11.94 -2.22 -27.25
N ARG A 105 10.64 -2.54 -27.34
CA ARG A 105 10.18 -3.84 -26.87
C ARG A 105 10.77 -4.90 -27.80
N LYS A 106 11.58 -5.81 -27.27
CA LYS A 106 11.57 -7.18 -27.81
C LYS A 106 10.12 -7.62 -27.70
N LYS A 107 9.49 -7.81 -28.86
CA LYS A 107 8.11 -8.20 -29.02
C LYS A 107 7.95 -9.59 -28.39
N ASP A 108 7.48 -9.66 -27.14
CA ASP A 108 6.97 -10.92 -26.60
C ASP A 108 5.81 -11.34 -27.50
N LYS A 109 5.95 -12.51 -28.12
CA LYS A 109 5.13 -12.96 -29.24
C LYS A 109 3.71 -13.40 -28.84
N ASP A 110 3.32 -13.25 -27.58
CA ASP A 110 2.08 -13.84 -27.04
C ASP A 110 1.08 -12.81 -26.48
N ALA A 111 1.20 -11.53 -26.80
CA ALA A 111 0.11 -10.57 -26.53
C ALA A 111 -0.94 -10.64 -27.66
N PRO A 112 -2.21 -11.00 -27.37
CA PRO A 112 -3.26 -10.99 -28.40
C PRO A 112 -3.49 -9.56 -28.91
N PHE A 113 -3.17 -9.35 -30.18
CA PHE A 113 -3.44 -8.13 -30.93
C PHE A 113 -4.90 -8.19 -31.39
N PHE A 114 -5.82 -7.52 -30.70
CA PHE A 114 -7.18 -7.30 -31.20
C PHE A 114 -7.24 -5.91 -31.85
N GLU A 115 -7.23 -5.89 -33.19
CA GLU A 115 -7.66 -4.73 -33.98
C GLU A 115 -9.18 -4.55 -33.78
N GLY A 116 -9.56 -3.65 -32.87
CA GLY A 116 -10.94 -3.18 -32.75
C GLY A 116 -11.13 -1.91 -33.56
N GLU A 117 -12.07 -1.93 -34.51
CA GLU A 117 -12.50 -0.79 -35.32
C GLU A 117 -12.79 0.46 -34.46
N TYR A 118 -12.16 1.58 -34.81
CA TYR A 118 -12.47 2.89 -34.26
C TYR A 118 -13.89 3.32 -34.68
N ARG A 119 -14.87 3.19 -33.78
CA ARG A 119 -16.18 3.84 -33.94
C ARG A 119 -16.26 5.06 -33.02
N GLU A 120 -16.80 6.17 -33.53
CA GLU A 120 -17.12 7.35 -32.71
C GLU A 120 -18.18 6.98 -31.65
N GLY A 121 -17.98 7.46 -30.41
CA GLY A 121 -18.86 7.16 -29.28
C GLY A 121 -18.39 6.02 -28.35
N VAL A 122 -17.14 5.57 -28.49
CA VAL A 122 -16.53 4.63 -27.53
C VAL A 122 -16.31 5.36 -26.21
N ASP A 123 -17.02 4.91 -25.18
CA ASP A 123 -16.73 5.23 -23.80
C ASP A 123 -15.42 4.54 -23.41
N TRP A 124 -14.33 5.31 -23.48
CA TRP A 124 -12.99 4.81 -23.15
C TRP A 124 -12.93 4.29 -21.71
N GLU A 125 -13.74 4.84 -20.79
CA GLU A 125 -13.85 4.39 -19.40
C GLU A 125 -14.34 2.93 -19.32
N ASP A 126 -15.34 2.57 -20.13
CA ASP A 126 -15.88 1.21 -20.23
C ASP A 126 -14.87 0.24 -20.88
N VAL A 127 -14.07 0.70 -21.85
CA VAL A 127 -13.03 -0.13 -22.49
C VAL A 127 -11.84 -0.38 -21.57
N TRP A 128 -11.43 0.61 -20.76
CA TRP A 128 -10.35 0.45 -19.79
C TRP A 128 -10.80 -0.35 -18.56
N SER A 129 -12.01 -0.12 -18.06
CA SER A 129 -12.57 -0.90 -16.94
C SER A 129 -12.84 -2.37 -17.31
N LYS A 130 -13.32 -2.64 -18.53
CA LYS A 130 -13.45 -4.02 -19.05
C LYS A 130 -12.12 -4.73 -19.26
N ARG A 131 -11.01 -4.00 -19.50
CA ARG A 131 -9.67 -4.61 -19.57
C ARG A 131 -9.13 -5.06 -18.21
N THR A 132 -9.60 -4.46 -17.11
CA THR A 132 -9.10 -4.75 -15.74
C THR A 132 -10.05 -5.64 -14.93
N ALA A 133 -11.27 -5.90 -15.40
CA ALA A 133 -12.19 -6.87 -14.80
C ALA A 133 -11.80 -8.31 -15.15
N THR A 134 -10.58 -8.72 -14.81
CA THR A 134 -10.18 -10.13 -14.90
C THR A 134 -10.83 -10.90 -13.77
N LEU A 135 -11.70 -11.86 -14.10
CA LEU A 135 -12.24 -12.84 -13.15
C LEU A 135 -11.16 -13.77 -12.59
N GLU A 136 -9.97 -13.76 -13.18
CA GLU A 136 -8.87 -14.64 -12.82
C GLU A 136 -8.40 -14.39 -11.39
N LEU A 137 -8.38 -15.45 -10.59
CA LEU A 137 -7.73 -15.49 -9.28
C LEU A 137 -6.36 -16.16 -9.42
N PRO A 138 -5.42 -15.87 -8.50
CA PRO A 138 -4.23 -16.70 -8.33
C PRO A 138 -4.58 -18.18 -8.24
N ASP A 139 -3.81 -19.07 -8.86
CA ASP A 139 -4.12 -20.51 -8.97
C ASP A 139 -4.51 -21.13 -7.63
N SER A 140 -3.80 -20.80 -6.56
CA SER A 140 -4.05 -21.32 -5.21
C SER A 140 -5.36 -20.83 -4.58
N LEU A 141 -6.03 -19.84 -5.16
CA LEU A 141 -7.27 -19.23 -4.65
C LEU A 141 -8.48 -19.51 -5.55
N GLN A 142 -8.30 -20.14 -6.73
CA GLN A 142 -9.38 -20.34 -7.72
C GLN A 142 -10.54 -21.19 -7.18
N ASP A 143 -10.24 -22.16 -6.33
CA ASP A 143 -11.24 -23.08 -5.76
C ASP A 143 -11.98 -22.50 -4.54
N LEU A 144 -11.61 -21.29 -4.09
CA LEU A 144 -12.22 -20.67 -2.92
C LEU A 144 -13.57 -20.05 -3.24
N GLN A 145 -14.51 -20.19 -2.31
CA GLN A 145 -15.80 -19.53 -2.41
C GLN A 145 -15.68 -18.04 -2.12
N ARG A 146 -16.52 -17.24 -2.76
CA ARG A 146 -16.54 -15.77 -2.66
C ARG A 146 -16.57 -15.23 -1.22
N ASP A 147 -17.29 -15.90 -0.33
CA ASP A 147 -17.47 -15.48 1.07
C ASP A 147 -16.60 -16.27 2.06
N SER A 148 -15.68 -17.10 1.55
CA SER A 148 -14.81 -17.94 2.39
C SER A 148 -13.51 -17.26 2.82
N VAL A 149 -13.22 -16.06 2.31
CA VAL A 149 -11.99 -15.31 2.62
C VAL A 149 -12.35 -14.12 3.49
N ASP A 150 -11.84 -14.11 4.72
CA ASP A 150 -12.08 -13.02 5.68
C ASP A 150 -11.11 -11.86 5.44
N ALA A 151 -9.85 -12.18 5.11
CA ALA A 151 -8.82 -11.18 4.90
C ALA A 151 -7.74 -11.60 3.89
N LEU A 152 -7.17 -10.60 3.22
CA LEU A 152 -6.06 -10.72 2.28
C LEU A 152 -4.92 -9.79 2.71
N ILE A 153 -3.74 -10.35 2.93
CA ILE A 153 -2.52 -9.61 3.27
C ILE A 153 -1.47 -9.92 2.20
N TYR A 154 -1.00 -8.91 1.47
CA TYR A 154 -0.16 -9.16 0.29
C TYR A 154 0.85 -8.06 -0.03
N PHE A 155 1.90 -8.46 -0.73
CA PHE A 155 2.96 -7.61 -1.27
C PHE A 155 2.84 -7.60 -2.79
N SER A 156 2.68 -6.43 -3.40
CA SER A 156 2.54 -6.27 -4.85
C SER A 156 3.61 -5.35 -5.41
N ASP A 157 3.99 -5.56 -6.65
CA ASP A 157 4.75 -4.57 -7.42
C ASP A 157 3.98 -3.24 -7.61
N ALA A 158 4.56 -2.34 -8.40
CA ALA A 158 4.00 -1.02 -8.69
C ALA A 158 2.78 -1.04 -9.63
N ALA A 159 2.28 -2.21 -10.06
CA ALA A 159 1.11 -2.34 -10.91
C ALA A 159 0.08 -3.33 -10.30
N PRO A 160 -0.51 -3.01 -9.14
CA PRO A 160 -1.40 -3.91 -8.41
C PRO A 160 -2.84 -3.96 -8.95
N GLU A 161 -3.18 -3.19 -9.99
CA GLU A 161 -4.57 -2.88 -10.35
C GLU A 161 -5.38 -4.12 -10.74
N GLY A 162 -4.79 -5.02 -11.52
CA GLY A 162 -5.46 -6.24 -11.98
C GLY A 162 -5.74 -7.19 -10.82
N LEU A 163 -4.76 -7.41 -9.95
CA LEU A 163 -4.94 -8.23 -8.74
C LEU A 163 -5.98 -7.63 -7.80
N ARG A 164 -5.92 -6.31 -7.57
CA ARG A 164 -6.87 -5.60 -6.71
C ARG A 164 -8.31 -5.72 -7.25
N SER A 165 -8.48 -5.53 -8.56
CA SER A 165 -9.77 -5.68 -9.25
C SER A 165 -10.30 -7.11 -9.13
N SER A 166 -9.43 -8.11 -9.33
CA SER A 166 -9.76 -9.53 -9.15
C SER A 166 -10.22 -9.82 -7.71
N PHE A 167 -9.49 -9.35 -6.70
CA PHE A 167 -9.89 -9.54 -5.30
C PHE A 167 -11.18 -8.81 -4.94
N HIS A 168 -11.41 -7.61 -5.45
CA HIS A 168 -12.65 -6.90 -5.22
C HIS A 168 -13.85 -7.65 -5.82
N THR A 169 -13.68 -8.20 -7.02
CA THR A 169 -14.72 -8.96 -7.72
C THR A 169 -14.99 -10.31 -7.06
N ASN A 170 -13.95 -11.06 -6.72
CA ASN A 170 -14.08 -12.43 -6.24
C ASN A 170 -14.26 -12.54 -4.73
N PHE A 171 -13.78 -11.58 -3.94
CA PHE A 171 -13.88 -11.57 -2.48
C PHE A 171 -14.37 -10.20 -1.98
N PRO A 172 -15.60 -9.76 -2.32
CA PRO A 172 -16.06 -8.39 -2.06
C PRO A 172 -16.19 -8.06 -0.57
N THR A 173 -16.46 -9.05 0.27
CA THR A 173 -16.66 -8.92 1.72
C THR A 173 -15.36 -8.99 2.53
N SER A 174 -14.25 -9.45 1.92
CA SER A 174 -12.98 -9.61 2.61
C SER A 174 -12.29 -8.28 2.89
N SER A 175 -11.60 -8.18 4.03
CA SER A 175 -10.72 -7.05 4.30
C SER A 175 -9.39 -7.20 3.56
N LYS A 176 -8.95 -6.15 2.86
CA LYS A 176 -7.74 -6.22 2.01
C LYS A 176 -6.71 -5.21 2.49
N LEU A 177 -5.52 -5.72 2.82
CA LEU A 177 -4.37 -4.93 3.19
C LEU A 177 -3.19 -5.34 2.29
N GLY A 178 -2.92 -4.52 1.28
CA GLY A 178 -1.78 -4.71 0.39
C GLY A 178 -0.65 -3.74 0.73
N PHE A 179 0.56 -4.08 0.33
CA PHE A 179 1.74 -3.26 0.53
C PHE A 179 2.57 -3.27 -0.74
N ILE A 180 3.08 -2.09 -1.12
CA ILE A 180 3.96 -1.96 -2.26
C ILE A 180 5.37 -1.90 -1.69
N PRO A 181 6.21 -2.94 -1.84
CA PRO A 181 7.56 -3.00 -1.27
C PRO A 181 8.43 -1.81 -1.65
N THR A 182 9.53 -1.64 -0.92
CA THR A 182 10.54 -0.65 -1.27
C THR A 182 11.20 -0.99 -2.61
N SER A 183 11.67 0.04 -3.30
CA SER A 183 12.43 -0.08 -4.53
C SER A 183 13.82 -0.61 -4.24
N THR A 184 14.22 -1.69 -4.90
CA THR A 184 15.51 -2.36 -4.67
C THR A 184 16.50 -2.35 -5.84
N PRO A 185 16.47 -1.41 -6.82
CA PRO A 185 17.34 -1.51 -8.00
C PRO A 185 18.82 -1.40 -7.62
N PHE A 186 19.15 -0.65 -6.58
CA PHE A 186 20.52 -0.46 -6.09
C PHE A 186 20.97 -1.53 -5.08
N ILE A 187 20.06 -2.41 -4.64
CA ILE A 187 20.34 -3.43 -3.64
C ILE A 187 20.42 -4.81 -4.29
N THR A 188 19.41 -5.15 -5.09
CA THR A 188 19.25 -6.48 -5.70
C THR A 188 19.23 -6.43 -7.23
N GLY A 189 19.29 -5.24 -7.83
CA GLY A 189 19.16 -5.06 -9.29
C GLY A 189 17.71 -5.19 -9.80
N ARG A 190 16.73 -5.31 -8.90
CA ARG A 190 15.31 -5.54 -9.22
C ARG A 190 14.47 -4.33 -8.83
N PRO A 191 13.39 -4.01 -9.57
CA PRO A 191 12.46 -2.95 -9.18
C PRO A 191 11.96 -3.11 -7.74
N VAL A 192 11.47 -4.30 -7.41
CA VAL A 192 11.11 -4.74 -6.04
C VAL A 192 11.70 -6.12 -5.78
N THR A 193 11.76 -6.53 -4.51
CA THR A 193 12.20 -7.89 -4.13
C THR A 193 11.11 -8.57 -3.32
N LEU A 194 10.46 -9.56 -3.95
CA LEU A 194 9.43 -10.42 -3.34
C LEU A 194 9.99 -11.83 -3.13
N PHE A 195 9.54 -12.51 -2.09
CA PHE A 195 9.95 -13.86 -1.74
C PHE A 195 8.75 -14.80 -1.71
N GLN A 196 8.90 -15.98 -2.29
CA GLN A 196 7.99 -17.09 -2.07
C GLN A 196 8.73 -18.43 -2.14
N ASN A 197 8.70 -19.21 -1.07
CA ASN A 197 9.25 -20.57 -1.01
C ASN A 197 10.68 -20.65 -1.57
N GLN A 198 11.59 -19.82 -1.04
CA GLN A 198 13.00 -19.67 -1.46
C GLN A 198 13.23 -19.08 -2.86
N ARG A 199 12.17 -18.77 -3.62
CA ARG A 199 12.28 -18.05 -4.91
C ARG A 199 12.16 -16.56 -4.71
N ILE A 200 12.90 -15.81 -5.52
CA ILE A 200 12.89 -14.36 -5.58
C ILE A 200 12.14 -13.91 -6.83
N TRP A 201 11.22 -12.97 -6.68
CA TRP A 201 10.46 -12.36 -7.76
C TRP A 201 10.66 -10.84 -7.79
N ASP A 202 10.58 -10.26 -8.97
CA ASP A 202 10.77 -8.83 -9.24
C ASP A 202 9.49 -8.11 -9.73
N SER A 203 8.39 -8.85 -9.83
CA SER A 203 7.11 -8.41 -10.42
C SER A 203 5.93 -9.23 -9.90
N GLY A 204 4.71 -8.75 -10.11
CA GLY A 204 3.46 -9.33 -9.63
C GLY A 204 3.28 -9.19 -8.11
N ALA A 205 2.53 -10.11 -7.49
CA ALA A 205 2.32 -10.11 -6.04
C ALA A 205 2.53 -11.48 -5.38
N VAL A 206 2.82 -11.47 -4.09
CA VAL A 206 2.82 -12.62 -3.18
C VAL A 206 2.02 -12.27 -1.94
N GLY A 207 1.37 -13.23 -1.30
CA GLY A 207 0.59 -12.92 -0.11
C GLY A 207 -0.02 -14.14 0.55
N VAL A 208 -0.91 -13.88 1.49
CA VAL A 208 -1.69 -14.87 2.22
C VAL A 208 -3.17 -14.51 2.22
N ALA A 209 -4.02 -15.52 2.02
CA ALA A 209 -5.46 -15.43 2.22
C ALA A 209 -5.85 -16.13 3.52
N LEU A 210 -6.67 -15.48 4.33
CA LEU A 210 -7.17 -16.00 5.61
C LEU A 210 -8.64 -16.38 5.45
N THR A 211 -9.00 -17.62 5.77
CA THR A 211 -10.35 -18.18 5.55
C THR A 211 -11.13 -18.46 6.84
N HIS A 212 -10.49 -18.27 7.99
CA HIS A 212 -11.08 -18.47 9.32
C HIS A 212 -10.60 -17.41 10.32
N ALA A 213 -10.46 -16.16 9.88
CA ALA A 213 -10.13 -15.02 10.75
C ALA A 213 -11.41 -14.41 11.33
N LYS A 214 -11.47 -14.29 12.65
CA LYS A 214 -12.62 -13.69 13.35
C LYS A 214 -12.40 -12.20 13.54
N ASP A 215 -13.51 -11.46 13.54
CA ASP A 215 -13.58 -10.04 13.90
C ASP A 215 -12.49 -9.18 13.26
N VAL A 216 -12.30 -9.37 11.95
CA VAL A 216 -11.31 -8.62 11.18
C VAL A 216 -11.75 -7.16 11.07
N ARG A 217 -10.92 -6.25 11.60
CA ARG A 217 -11.16 -4.80 11.50
C ARG A 217 -10.04 -4.15 10.73
N SER A 218 -10.39 -3.26 9.81
CA SER A 218 -9.42 -2.48 9.05
C SER A 218 -9.60 -1.00 9.33
N MET A 219 -8.51 -0.26 9.47
CA MET A 219 -8.54 1.18 9.69
C MET A 219 -7.48 1.87 8.86
N LEU A 220 -7.77 3.10 8.46
CA LEU A 220 -6.88 4.00 7.74
C LEU A 220 -6.69 5.27 8.58
N ASN A 221 -5.44 5.63 8.85
CA ASN A 221 -5.11 6.77 9.71
C ASN A 221 -4.07 7.66 9.03
N TYR A 222 -4.27 8.97 9.13
CA TYR A 222 -3.34 9.97 8.61
C TYR A 222 -2.70 10.75 9.74
N HIS A 223 -1.41 10.55 9.89
CA HIS A 223 -0.63 11.11 10.95
C HIS A 223 -0.08 12.49 10.56
N GLY A 224 -0.54 13.54 11.24
CA GLY A 224 -0.07 14.91 11.01
C GLY A 224 -0.88 15.73 10.00
N LEU A 225 -1.96 15.18 9.44
CA LEU A 225 -2.90 15.97 8.64
C LEU A 225 -3.79 16.84 9.55
N VAL A 226 -3.91 18.11 9.19
CA VAL A 226 -4.73 19.11 9.88
C VAL A 226 -5.83 19.60 8.94
N PRO A 227 -7.10 19.62 9.37
CA PRO A 227 -8.21 20.10 8.54
C PRO A 227 -8.09 21.60 8.27
N LEU A 228 -8.32 22.00 7.02
CA LEU A 228 -8.31 23.40 6.56
C LEU A 228 -9.72 23.98 6.35
N SER A 229 -10.71 23.14 6.10
CA SER A 229 -12.06 23.58 5.74
C SER A 229 -13.13 22.88 6.56
N SER A 230 -14.36 23.37 6.47
CA SER A 230 -15.53 22.56 6.81
C SER A 230 -15.73 21.44 5.77
N ALA A 231 -16.59 20.48 6.10
CA ALA A 231 -17.08 19.51 5.14
C ALA A 231 -17.83 20.21 4.00
N MET A 232 -17.65 19.69 2.78
CA MET A 232 -18.29 20.16 1.55
C MET A 232 -18.71 18.95 0.72
N THR A 233 -19.67 19.14 -0.18
CA THR A 233 -20.16 18.07 -1.06
C THR A 233 -19.60 18.22 -2.46
N VAL A 234 -19.02 17.13 -3.00
CA VAL A 234 -18.64 17.06 -4.41
C VAL A 234 -19.90 17.22 -5.25
N SER A 235 -19.97 18.32 -5.99
CA SER A 235 -21.14 18.63 -6.82
C SER A 235 -20.92 18.18 -8.27
N GLU A 236 -19.70 18.30 -8.78
CA GLU A 236 -19.29 17.82 -10.11
C GLU A 236 -17.82 17.35 -10.08
N SER A 237 -17.56 16.20 -10.70
CA SER A 237 -16.24 15.59 -10.83
C SER A 237 -16.13 14.82 -12.15
N GLU A 238 -14.94 14.75 -12.73
CA GLU A 238 -14.66 13.99 -13.95
C GLU A 238 -13.25 13.39 -13.85
N GLY A 239 -13.13 12.06 -13.85
CA GLY A 239 -11.85 11.38 -13.63
C GLY A 239 -11.21 11.79 -12.29
N ASN A 240 -9.98 12.30 -12.37
CA ASN A 240 -9.24 12.83 -11.23
C ASN A 240 -9.47 14.33 -10.94
N LEU A 241 -10.40 14.95 -11.66
CA LEU A 241 -10.71 16.37 -11.55
C LEU A 241 -11.96 16.59 -10.70
N VAL A 242 -11.86 17.47 -9.71
CA VAL A 242 -13.01 17.97 -8.96
C VAL A 242 -13.34 19.37 -9.48
N ASN A 243 -14.46 19.47 -10.19
CA ASN A 243 -14.88 20.68 -10.89
C ASN A 243 -15.61 21.63 -9.95
N THR A 244 -16.49 21.11 -9.09
CA THR A 244 -17.24 21.93 -8.12
C THR A 244 -17.44 21.27 -6.76
N LEU A 245 -17.36 22.08 -5.70
CA LEU A 245 -17.65 21.71 -4.30
C LEU A 245 -18.73 22.66 -3.77
N ASP A 246 -19.83 22.11 -3.26
CA ASP A 246 -21.05 22.88 -2.94
C ASP A 246 -21.49 23.84 -4.07
N ARG A 247 -21.36 23.41 -5.33
CA ARG A 247 -21.59 24.25 -6.53
C ARG A 247 -20.72 25.52 -6.57
N ARG A 248 -19.58 25.52 -5.90
CA ARG A 248 -18.59 26.62 -5.87
C ARG A 248 -17.25 26.14 -6.41
N ASN A 249 -16.41 27.10 -6.79
CA ASN A 249 -15.06 26.91 -7.32
C ASN A 249 -14.13 26.29 -6.25
N PRO A 250 -13.70 25.02 -6.41
CA PRO A 250 -12.87 24.31 -5.43
C PRO A 250 -11.51 24.98 -5.19
N THR A 251 -10.87 25.51 -6.24
CA THR A 251 -9.58 26.19 -6.11
C THR A 251 -9.69 27.46 -5.25
N GLN A 252 -10.72 28.27 -5.45
CA GLN A 252 -10.96 29.45 -4.63
C GLN A 252 -11.29 29.08 -3.19
N LEU A 253 -12.03 28.00 -2.97
CA LEU A 253 -12.31 27.48 -1.62
C LEU A 253 -11.00 27.07 -0.91
N LEU A 254 -10.13 26.31 -1.58
CA LEU A 254 -8.83 25.94 -1.03
C LEU A 254 -7.96 27.16 -0.73
N LEU A 255 -7.84 28.10 -1.67
CA LEU A 255 -7.06 29.34 -1.46
C LEU A 255 -7.62 30.19 -0.32
N SER A 256 -8.95 30.25 -0.15
CA SER A 256 -9.57 30.95 0.98
C SER A 256 -9.25 30.26 2.31
N ALA A 257 -9.26 28.92 2.35
CA ALA A 257 -8.95 28.14 3.53
C ALA A 257 -7.48 28.29 3.94
N ILE A 258 -6.56 28.28 2.96
CA ILE A 258 -5.13 28.55 3.15
C ILE A 258 -4.91 29.92 3.79
N ARG A 259 -5.54 30.98 3.23
CA ARG A 259 -5.42 32.35 3.76
C ARG A 259 -5.98 32.46 5.17
N ALA A 260 -7.10 31.81 5.46
CA ALA A 260 -7.70 31.81 6.79
C ALA A 260 -6.79 31.16 7.85
N HIS A 261 -5.96 30.20 7.45
CA HIS A 261 -4.98 29.54 8.34
C HIS A 261 -3.61 30.24 8.38
N ASN A 262 -3.49 31.44 7.77
CA ASN A 262 -2.23 32.19 7.64
C ASN A 262 -1.07 31.36 7.05
N LEU A 263 -1.40 30.36 6.22
CA LEU A 263 -0.40 29.57 5.53
C LEU A 263 0.19 30.40 4.40
N SER A 264 1.52 30.39 4.27
CA SER A 264 2.25 31.20 3.30
C SER A 264 2.20 30.61 1.89
N ALA A 265 1.02 30.18 1.43
CA ALA A 265 0.80 29.70 0.06
C ALA A 265 0.30 30.87 -0.81
N THR A 266 1.24 31.63 -1.37
CA THR A 266 0.93 32.59 -2.45
C THR A 266 0.64 31.87 -3.78
N SER A 267 0.94 30.58 -3.88
CA SER A 267 0.56 29.66 -4.97
C SER A 267 0.51 28.21 -4.46
N LEU A 268 -0.23 27.32 -5.13
CA LEU A 268 -0.25 25.87 -4.85
C LEU A 268 1.08 25.15 -5.15
N LYS A 269 2.16 25.89 -5.46
CA LYS A 269 3.51 25.38 -5.72
C LYS A 269 4.47 25.54 -4.53
N THR A 270 3.96 25.92 -3.36
CA THR A 270 4.76 26.01 -2.14
C THR A 270 5.07 24.63 -1.56
N GLU A 271 6.11 24.56 -0.73
CA GLU A 271 6.61 23.36 0.00
C GLU A 271 5.59 22.75 0.99
N GLU A 272 4.32 23.14 0.94
CA GLU A 272 3.24 22.58 1.76
C GLU A 272 2.33 21.72 0.87
N GLU A 273 2.12 20.48 1.29
CA GLU A 273 1.25 19.55 0.60
C GLU A 273 -0.20 19.70 1.10
N PHE A 274 -1.13 19.78 0.15
CA PHE A 274 -2.56 19.88 0.39
C PHE A 274 -3.27 18.60 -0.08
N TYR A 275 -4.30 18.22 0.66
CA TYR A 275 -5.05 16.99 0.41
C TYR A 275 -6.55 17.26 0.43
N LEU A 276 -7.30 16.46 -0.32
CA LEU A 276 -8.74 16.35 -0.23
C LEU A 276 -9.06 14.98 0.37
N MET A 277 -9.82 14.92 1.46
CA MET A 277 -10.17 13.65 2.10
C MET A 277 -11.68 13.46 2.18
N THR A 278 -12.16 12.27 1.86
CA THR A 278 -13.56 11.87 2.04
C THR A 278 -13.88 11.60 3.50
N GLU A 279 -15.07 11.98 3.96
CA GLU A 279 -15.46 11.76 5.35
C GLU A 279 -15.93 10.33 5.63
N ASP A 280 -16.53 9.66 4.65
CA ASP A 280 -17.11 8.33 4.85
C ASP A 280 -16.05 7.23 4.79
N THR A 281 -15.18 7.29 3.76
CA THR A 281 -14.13 6.28 3.56
C THR A 281 -12.80 6.68 4.18
N GLN A 282 -12.67 7.93 4.65
CA GLN A 282 -11.41 8.50 5.13
C GLN A 282 -10.28 8.40 4.10
N VAL A 283 -10.56 8.35 2.80
CA VAL A 283 -9.51 8.26 1.77
C VAL A 283 -9.05 9.67 1.44
N ALA A 284 -7.75 9.93 1.64
CA ALA A 284 -7.13 11.19 1.26
C ALA A 284 -6.44 11.12 -0.11
N TYR A 285 -6.61 12.19 -0.87
CA TYR A 285 -6.07 12.40 -2.20
C TYR A 285 -5.14 13.61 -2.20
N THR A 286 -3.92 13.46 -2.70
CA THR A 286 -3.00 14.60 -2.86
C THR A 286 -3.50 15.54 -3.95
N ILE A 287 -3.57 16.83 -3.67
CA ILE A 287 -3.94 17.85 -4.66
C ILE A 287 -2.68 18.22 -5.44
N THR A 288 -2.66 17.95 -6.74
CA THR A 288 -1.48 18.16 -7.60
C THR A 288 -1.48 19.51 -8.30
N ALA A 289 -2.67 20.02 -8.61
CA ALA A 289 -2.85 21.27 -9.29
C ALA A 289 -4.23 21.88 -8.99
N GLY A 290 -4.33 23.19 -9.19
CA GLY A 290 -5.60 23.91 -9.19
C GLY A 290 -5.46 25.18 -10.02
N ASP A 291 -6.46 25.48 -10.83
CA ASP A 291 -6.50 26.69 -11.65
C ASP A 291 -7.54 27.65 -11.03
N PRO A 292 -7.13 28.80 -10.44
CA PRO A 292 -8.07 29.73 -9.83
C PRO A 292 -9.10 30.30 -10.82
N SER A 293 -8.75 30.37 -12.11
CA SER A 293 -9.58 30.93 -13.17
C SER A 293 -10.62 29.91 -13.69
N ARG A 294 -10.20 28.66 -13.92
CA ARG A 294 -11.10 27.57 -14.36
C ARG A 294 -11.86 26.93 -13.20
N GLY A 295 -11.28 26.98 -11.99
CA GLY A 295 -11.85 26.54 -10.73
C GLY A 295 -11.56 25.11 -10.32
N THR A 296 -11.27 24.23 -11.27
CA THR A 296 -11.01 22.82 -11.04
C THR A 296 -9.73 22.56 -10.23
N ILE A 297 -9.77 21.56 -9.35
CA ILE A 297 -8.58 20.96 -8.71
C ILE A 297 -8.33 19.56 -9.27
N SER A 298 -7.06 19.21 -9.44
CA SER A 298 -6.62 17.88 -9.90
C SER A 298 -6.03 17.10 -8.72
N LEU A 299 -6.35 15.80 -8.68
CA LEU A 299 -5.93 14.87 -7.64
C LEU A 299 -4.90 13.86 -8.17
N ASN A 300 -3.98 13.42 -7.31
CA ASN A 300 -3.00 12.39 -7.61
C ASN A 300 -3.62 10.97 -7.52
N THR A 301 -4.51 10.66 -8.45
CA THR A 301 -5.23 9.40 -8.57
C THR A 301 -5.78 9.33 -9.99
N ASP A 302 -6.20 8.15 -10.45
CA ASP A 302 -6.93 8.02 -11.72
C ASP A 302 -8.39 8.49 -11.57
N GLN A 303 -8.98 8.22 -10.41
CA GLN A 303 -10.38 8.52 -10.10
C GLN A 303 -10.49 9.22 -8.74
N GLY A 304 -11.13 10.39 -8.75
CA GLY A 304 -11.40 11.19 -7.56
C GLY A 304 -12.64 10.72 -6.77
N PRO A 305 -13.03 11.46 -5.73
CA PRO A 305 -14.28 11.21 -5.02
C PRO A 305 -15.49 11.47 -5.93
N GLY A 306 -16.46 10.57 -5.93
CA GLY A 306 -17.65 10.70 -6.77
C GLY A 306 -18.59 11.82 -6.33
N VAL A 307 -19.46 12.27 -7.25
CA VAL A 307 -20.51 13.27 -6.98
C VAL A 307 -21.39 12.82 -5.81
N GLY A 308 -21.68 13.74 -4.90
CA GLY A 308 -22.42 13.50 -3.66
C GLY A 308 -21.53 13.19 -2.45
N SER A 309 -20.27 12.82 -2.65
CA SER A 309 -19.35 12.52 -1.55
C SER A 309 -19.11 13.75 -0.67
N ARG A 310 -19.05 13.53 0.65
CA ARG A 310 -18.61 14.55 1.60
C ARG A 310 -17.09 14.56 1.71
N VAL A 311 -16.49 15.73 1.51
CA VAL A 311 -15.03 15.92 1.48
C VAL A 311 -14.60 17.13 2.29
N ARG A 312 -13.33 17.16 2.69
CA ARG A 312 -12.72 18.28 3.41
C ARG A 312 -11.27 18.47 2.97
N PHE A 313 -10.81 19.71 2.93
CA PHE A 313 -9.41 20.03 2.68
C PHE A 313 -8.56 19.81 3.93
N TYR A 314 -7.36 19.29 3.73
CA TYR A 314 -6.34 19.10 4.75
C TYR A 314 -5.00 19.62 4.25
N HIS A 315 -4.11 19.92 5.19
CA HIS A 315 -2.70 20.14 4.91
C HIS A 315 -1.83 19.40 5.91
N ARG A 316 -0.56 19.24 5.56
CA ARG A 316 0.44 18.68 6.45
C ARG A 316 1.44 19.76 6.89
N PRO A 317 1.43 20.21 8.16
CA PRO A 317 2.41 21.16 8.66
C PRO A 317 3.83 20.57 8.63
N LYS A 318 4.86 21.36 8.33
CA LYS A 318 6.27 20.91 8.40
C LYS A 318 6.70 20.50 9.81
N SER A 319 6.08 21.06 10.85
CA SER A 319 6.30 20.63 12.24
C SER A 319 5.80 19.21 12.53
N SER A 320 5.07 18.59 11.60
CA SER A 320 4.64 17.19 11.71
C SER A 320 5.71 16.20 11.22
N SER A 321 6.81 16.68 10.62
CA SER A 321 8.01 15.91 10.30
C SER A 321 8.83 15.67 11.58
N GLY A 322 9.45 14.49 11.73
CA GLY A 322 10.22 14.19 12.95
C GLY A 322 9.41 13.50 14.06
N ARG A 323 8.72 12.41 13.75
CA ARG A 323 7.89 11.66 14.71
C ARG A 323 8.65 10.49 15.32
N THR A 324 8.71 10.43 16.63
CA THR A 324 9.08 9.17 17.30
C THR A 324 7.89 8.22 17.27
N LEU A 325 8.08 7.02 16.69
CA LEU A 325 7.07 5.97 16.79
C LEU A 325 7.13 5.37 18.20
N THR A 326 6.07 5.60 18.96
CA THR A 326 5.80 4.88 20.19
C THR A 326 4.90 3.70 19.88
N PHE A 327 5.37 2.51 20.18
CA PHE A 327 4.58 1.30 20.02
C PHE A 327 4.07 0.86 21.38
N GLU A 328 2.77 0.94 21.58
CA GLU A 328 2.11 0.27 22.70
C GLU A 328 1.88 -1.19 22.32
N LYS A 329 2.05 -2.10 23.29
CA LYS A 329 1.73 -3.51 23.08
C LYS A 329 0.24 -3.62 22.71
N PRO A 330 -0.09 -4.11 21.50
CA PRO A 330 -1.49 -4.16 21.08
C PRO A 330 -2.25 -5.22 21.89
N ARG A 331 -3.56 -5.00 22.06
CA ARG A 331 -4.46 -5.95 22.75
C ARG A 331 -4.77 -7.17 21.89
N THR A 332 -4.73 -6.98 20.58
CA THR A 332 -5.02 -7.96 19.53
C THR A 332 -3.82 -8.03 18.59
N THR A 333 -3.82 -8.97 17.65
CA THR A 333 -2.74 -9.00 16.66
C THR A 333 -3.03 -7.99 15.55
N VAL A 334 -2.04 -7.18 15.21
CA VAL A 334 -2.20 -6.07 14.24
C VAL A 334 -1.18 -6.19 13.12
N PHE A 335 -1.64 -6.11 11.88
CA PHE A 335 -0.80 -5.80 10.72
C PHE A 335 -0.89 -4.30 10.45
N LYS A 336 0.25 -3.62 10.41
CA LYS A 336 0.32 -2.18 10.20
C LYS A 336 1.31 -1.87 9.08
N PHE A 337 0.79 -1.27 8.02
CA PHE A 337 1.59 -0.74 6.92
C PHE A 337 1.63 0.77 7.00
N MET A 338 2.80 1.34 6.77
CA MET A 338 3.04 2.78 6.84
C MET A 338 3.68 3.27 5.55
N VAL A 339 3.28 4.44 5.08
CA VAL A 339 4.07 5.17 4.07
C VAL A 339 5.28 5.77 4.77
N ALA A 340 6.48 5.42 4.31
CA ALA A 340 7.72 5.94 4.87
C ALA A 340 7.69 7.48 4.91
N ASP A 341 8.19 8.04 6.00
CA ASP A 341 8.08 9.46 6.30
C ASP A 341 9.38 9.96 6.89
N ASP A 342 9.88 11.06 6.34
CA ASP A 342 11.15 11.64 6.72
C ASP A 342 11.08 12.13 8.17
N GLY A 343 11.93 11.55 9.02
CA GLY A 343 12.02 11.89 10.44
C GLY A 343 11.27 10.93 11.36
N VAL A 344 10.81 9.78 10.87
CA VAL A 344 10.41 8.70 11.79
C VAL A 344 11.64 8.12 12.49
N SER A 345 11.60 8.07 13.83
CA SER A 345 12.66 7.47 14.65
C SER A 345 12.11 6.39 15.59
N VAL A 346 12.85 5.30 15.77
CA VAL A 346 12.61 4.28 16.80
C VAL A 346 13.67 4.43 17.89
N GLN A 347 13.26 4.59 19.16
CA GLN A 347 14.17 5.02 20.23
C GLN A 347 15.23 3.98 20.59
N SER A 348 14.86 2.71 20.67
CA SER A 348 15.73 1.63 21.12
C SER A 348 15.42 0.33 20.40
N ASP A 349 16.38 -0.59 20.46
CA ASP A 349 16.15 -1.97 20.04
C ASP A 349 14.92 -2.52 20.80
N ALA A 350 14.02 -3.15 20.08
CA ALA A 350 12.75 -3.60 20.62
C ALA A 350 12.20 -4.79 19.83
N VAL A 351 11.57 -5.71 20.55
CA VAL A 351 10.72 -6.76 19.97
C VAL A 351 9.28 -6.43 20.36
N LEU A 352 8.44 -6.18 19.36
CA LEU A 352 7.04 -5.83 19.55
C LEU A 352 6.16 -7.03 19.23
N GLU A 353 5.76 -7.73 20.27
CA GLU A 353 4.85 -8.87 20.17
C GLU A 353 3.42 -8.43 19.84
N GLY A 354 2.74 -9.21 19.00
CA GLY A 354 1.38 -8.93 18.51
C GLY A 354 1.31 -7.91 17.37
N LEU A 355 2.45 -7.49 16.80
CA LEU A 355 2.50 -6.49 15.75
C LEU A 355 3.35 -6.96 14.56
N PHE A 356 2.78 -6.91 13.36
CA PHE A 356 3.53 -6.93 12.10
C PHE A 356 3.58 -5.51 11.53
N PHE A 357 4.75 -4.88 11.53
CA PHE A 357 4.94 -3.50 11.09
C PHE A 357 5.84 -3.41 9.88
N SER A 358 5.41 -2.72 8.82
CA SER A 358 6.24 -2.52 7.63
C SER A 358 6.05 -1.12 7.08
N ALA A 359 7.13 -0.52 6.57
CA ALA A 359 7.12 0.80 5.95
C ALA A 359 7.60 0.73 4.51
N SER A 360 7.06 1.56 3.64
CA SER A 360 7.51 1.69 2.24
C SER A 360 7.35 3.12 1.73
N GLU A 361 8.31 3.59 0.95
CA GLU A 361 8.20 4.83 0.19
C GLU A 361 7.21 4.74 -0.97
N ASN A 362 6.90 3.53 -1.44
CA ASN A 362 5.91 3.29 -2.50
C ASN A 362 4.49 3.13 -1.95
N GLY A 363 4.35 3.10 -0.61
CA GLY A 363 3.08 3.13 0.09
C GLY A 363 2.39 1.77 0.23
N PHE A 364 1.07 1.81 0.40
CA PHE A 364 0.24 0.62 0.65
C PHE A 364 -1.10 0.67 -0.08
N LEU A 365 -1.77 -0.48 -0.16
CA LEU A 365 -3.09 -0.63 -0.74
C LEU A 365 -4.09 -0.91 0.38
N TYR A 366 -5.18 -0.15 0.40
CA TYR A 366 -6.23 -0.31 1.41
C TYR A 366 -7.56 -0.61 0.74
N GLN A 367 -8.12 -1.78 1.04
CA GLN A 367 -9.39 -2.22 0.50
C GLN A 367 -9.41 -2.16 -1.05
N GLN A 368 -10.37 -1.46 -1.62
CA GLN A 368 -10.55 -1.26 -3.06
C GLN A 368 -10.03 0.10 -3.54
N HIS A 369 -9.27 0.82 -2.71
CA HIS A 369 -8.77 2.15 -3.06
C HIS A 369 -7.42 2.08 -3.78
N ALA A 370 -7.04 3.19 -4.41
CA ALA A 370 -5.73 3.33 -5.04
C ALA A 370 -4.61 3.25 -3.97
N ALA A 371 -3.37 3.11 -4.42
CA ALA A 371 -2.22 3.13 -3.53
C ALA A 371 -2.19 4.45 -2.73
N CYS A 372 -2.08 4.33 -1.40
CA CYS A 372 -1.87 5.48 -0.54
C CYS A 372 -0.37 5.74 -0.43
N THR A 373 0.06 6.91 -0.88
CA THR A 373 1.46 7.38 -0.86
C THR A 373 1.65 8.62 0.00
N ILE A 374 0.64 8.98 0.82
CA ILE A 374 0.70 10.15 1.70
C ILE A 374 1.65 9.83 2.85
N PRO A 375 2.78 10.56 3.01
CA PRO A 375 3.77 10.18 4.00
C PRO A 375 3.22 10.26 5.42
N GLY A 376 3.56 9.25 6.22
CA GLY A 376 3.05 9.06 7.59
C GLY A 376 1.65 8.41 7.65
N ALA A 377 0.95 8.25 6.52
CA ALA A 377 -0.29 7.48 6.51
C ALA A 377 -0.03 6.04 6.96
N THR A 378 -1.00 5.45 7.66
CA THR A 378 -0.94 4.06 8.10
C THR A 378 -2.25 3.35 7.83
N ALA A 379 -2.19 2.12 7.34
CA ALA A 379 -3.30 1.20 7.32
C ALA A 379 -3.06 0.08 8.32
N THR A 380 -4.09 -0.28 9.08
CA THR A 380 -4.06 -1.37 10.06
C THR A 380 -5.11 -2.40 9.74
N LEU A 381 -4.77 -3.67 9.91
CA LEU A 381 -5.67 -4.80 9.93
C LEU A 381 -5.51 -5.50 11.27
N GLU A 382 -6.55 -5.43 12.11
CA GLU A 382 -6.62 -6.11 13.39
C GLU A 382 -7.33 -7.45 13.21
N ILE A 383 -6.76 -8.49 13.82
CA ILE A 383 -7.32 -9.83 13.82
C ILE A 383 -7.43 -10.28 15.27
N GLU A 384 -8.66 -10.50 15.74
CA GLU A 384 -8.90 -11.12 17.03
C GLU A 384 -8.62 -12.63 16.92
N GLN A 385 -7.85 -13.16 17.88
CA GLN A 385 -7.50 -14.58 17.95
C GLN A 385 -8.61 -15.39 18.61
#